data_AF-A0A367J3U4-F1
#
_entry.id   AF-A0A367J3U4-F1
#
_cell.length_a   1.000
_cell.length_b   1.000
_cell.length_c   1.000
_cell.angle_alpha   90.00
_cell.angle_beta   90.00
_cell.angle_gamma   90.00
#
_symmetry.space_group_name_H-M   'P 1'
#
loop_
_entity.id
_entity.type
_entity.pdbx_description
1 polymer ?
#
loop_
_entity_poly.entity_id
_entity_poly.type
_entity_poly.pdbx_seq_one_letter_code
_entity_poly.pdbx_strand_id
1 'polypeptide(L)'
;MNILVYNDLGASPNSVRHTVSTLKSILGHAYDVIEIDRRVLQSEPWEVGCVMLVMPGGRDMPYCEALNGEPNGRIQRFVQGGGRYLGICAGAYYASASIEFEKGRALMEIIQERELGLYPGLSRGTAYPGFVYNSESGARSVTVSLCKDTLEEYYGTNVPQEINMYYNGGGYFVDPDYDHVTVLCRYKDLDAAAVVHCRVGMGHALLIGTHPEYDVSSDDLLSIDEHASQSVRKILDDLVLSEVERKRFLRAAFARIGLSVVPLNSNIVQENIMPDPTPIYITGLTKEWVQKPVSYLLKKSNPVTHIMEDKGDIFCILLMEEQTSKQVQLLSMCRVKEEKAPVIQLVYQSTIDAIEPICPPFSMTPHFNMQIYYDHLVKKRALQWEGGGWPKFGNGVMYAEVISSTQSILEKNYEFSEALPSGFVCLASNQIAGRGRGRNSWVSQSGALQFSIVLRHSLQFRNAPVVFVQYIIALAVVESIRSRPGYEHIPLRLKWPNDIYIETKESLKKVGGLLINSSFVDNDFVLVI
;
A
#
# COMPACT_ATOMS: atom_id res chain seq x y z
N MET A 1 -8.41 8.03 0.10
CA MET A 1 -9.56 7.43 0.80
C MET A 1 -9.01 6.17 1.44
N ASN A 2 -9.29 5.95 2.72
CA ASN A 2 -8.54 4.98 3.51
C ASN A 2 -9.41 3.75 3.78
N ILE A 3 -8.80 2.59 3.67
CA ILE A 3 -9.34 1.32 4.16
C ILE A 3 -8.50 0.95 5.37
N LEU A 4 -9.15 0.89 6.52
CA LEU A 4 -8.47 0.63 7.78
C LEU A 4 -8.60 -0.84 8.12
N VAL A 5 -7.48 -1.52 8.32
CA VAL A 5 -7.43 -2.94 8.70
C VAL A 5 -6.99 -3.03 10.15
N TYR A 6 -7.82 -3.59 11.01
CA TYR A 6 -7.49 -3.76 12.43
C TYR A 6 -6.40 -4.83 12.60
N ASN A 7 -5.30 -4.45 13.25
CA ASN A 7 -4.15 -5.30 13.55
C ASN A 7 -3.72 -5.10 15.02
N ASP A 8 -4.50 -5.69 15.94
CA ASP A 8 -4.20 -5.71 17.37
C ASP A 8 -4.96 -6.90 18.01
N LEU A 9 -5.16 -6.89 19.33
CA LEU A 9 -5.80 -7.95 20.11
C LEU A 9 -7.07 -8.48 19.44
N GLY A 10 -7.08 -9.79 19.20
CA GLY A 10 -8.15 -10.52 18.52
C GLY A 10 -7.81 -10.85 17.07
N ALA A 11 -7.00 -10.05 16.37
CA ALA A 11 -6.64 -10.32 14.99
C ALA A 11 -5.48 -11.32 14.90
N SER A 12 -5.61 -12.29 14.00
CA SER A 12 -4.52 -13.20 13.65
C SER A 12 -3.54 -12.48 12.71
N PRO A 13 -2.22 -12.44 13.00
CA PRO A 13 -1.24 -11.80 12.13
C PRO A 13 -1.27 -12.32 10.69
N ASN A 14 -1.46 -13.64 10.51
CA ASN A 14 -1.55 -14.25 9.18
C ASN A 14 -2.80 -13.79 8.44
N SER A 15 -3.96 -13.76 9.12
CA SER A 15 -5.21 -13.27 8.51
C SER A 15 -5.11 -11.78 8.14
N VAL A 16 -4.43 -10.95 8.96
CA VAL A 16 -4.14 -9.55 8.63
C VAL A 16 -3.29 -9.46 7.36
N ARG A 17 -2.18 -10.21 7.28
CA ARG A 17 -1.27 -10.23 6.12
C ARG A 17 -2.02 -10.56 4.83
N HIS A 18 -2.79 -11.64 4.83
CA HIS A 18 -3.61 -12.04 3.68
C HIS A 18 -4.67 -11.02 3.31
N THR A 19 -5.38 -10.47 4.31
CA THR A 19 -6.40 -9.44 4.10
C THR A 19 -5.78 -8.20 3.44
N VAL A 20 -4.66 -7.70 3.95
CA VAL A 20 -3.97 -6.51 3.42
C VAL A 20 -3.49 -6.77 1.99
N SER A 21 -2.84 -7.91 1.73
CA SER A 21 -2.36 -8.28 0.40
C SER A 21 -3.51 -8.35 -0.62
N THR A 22 -4.58 -9.05 -0.27
CA THR A 22 -5.76 -9.21 -1.13
C THR A 22 -6.46 -7.87 -1.39
N LEU A 23 -6.63 -7.02 -0.37
CA LEU A 23 -7.23 -5.70 -0.55
C LEU A 23 -6.39 -4.82 -1.49
N LYS A 24 -5.07 -4.78 -1.30
CA LYS A 24 -4.16 -4.03 -2.19
C LYS A 24 -4.23 -4.56 -3.64
N SER A 25 -4.28 -5.88 -3.81
CA SER A 25 -4.39 -6.51 -5.13
C SER A 25 -5.69 -6.14 -5.86
N ILE A 26 -6.82 -6.20 -5.15
CA ILE A 26 -8.17 -6.03 -5.73
C ILE A 26 -8.55 -4.57 -5.91
N LEU A 27 -8.22 -3.72 -4.95
CA LEU A 27 -8.65 -2.33 -4.89
C LEU A 27 -7.64 -1.37 -5.55
N GLY A 28 -6.41 -1.84 -5.78
CA GLY A 28 -5.37 -1.10 -6.48
C GLY A 28 -5.08 0.25 -5.84
N HIS A 29 -4.82 1.27 -6.67
CA HIS A 29 -4.48 2.62 -6.22
C HIS A 29 -5.68 3.50 -5.86
N ALA A 30 -6.91 2.98 -5.90
CA ALA A 30 -8.10 3.76 -5.56
C ALA A 30 -8.20 4.06 -4.06
N TYR A 31 -7.59 3.20 -3.22
CA TYR A 31 -7.66 3.28 -1.77
C TYR A 31 -6.31 2.99 -1.12
N ASP A 32 -6.04 3.69 -0.02
CA ASP A 32 -4.89 3.40 0.84
C ASP A 32 -5.29 2.36 1.89
N VAL A 33 -4.67 1.18 1.86
CA VAL A 33 -4.88 0.12 2.86
C VAL A 33 -3.90 0.33 4.01
N ILE A 34 -4.43 0.70 5.17
CA ILE A 34 -3.65 1.11 6.35
C ILE A 34 -4.00 0.19 7.53
N GLU A 35 -2.98 -0.37 8.15
CA GLU A 35 -3.15 -1.13 9.39
C GLU A 35 -3.27 -0.19 10.59
N ILE A 36 -4.22 -0.47 11.48
CA ILE A 36 -4.50 0.32 12.68
C ILE A 36 -4.60 -0.56 13.92
N ASP A 37 -4.26 -0.01 15.07
CA ASP A 37 -4.39 -0.68 16.37
C ASP A 37 -5.68 -0.28 17.11
N ARG A 38 -5.93 -0.88 18.27
CA ARG A 38 -7.14 -0.56 19.06
C ARG A 38 -7.20 0.89 19.54
N ARG A 39 -6.05 1.53 19.75
CA ARG A 39 -5.98 2.92 20.24
C ARG A 39 -6.54 3.87 19.20
N VAL A 40 -6.28 3.61 17.92
CA VAL A 40 -6.87 4.37 16.81
C VAL A 40 -8.40 4.33 16.90
N LEU A 41 -9.00 3.15 17.05
CA LEU A 41 -10.46 2.99 17.15
C LEU A 41 -11.04 3.61 18.43
N GLN A 42 -10.28 3.58 19.53
CA GLN A 42 -10.71 4.10 20.82
C GLN A 42 -10.68 5.64 20.89
N SER A 43 -9.61 6.29 20.41
CA SER A 43 -9.36 7.72 20.69
C SER A 43 -9.12 8.62 19.49
N GLU A 44 -8.62 8.10 18.37
CA GLU A 44 -8.26 8.93 17.20
C GLU A 44 -9.46 9.19 16.29
N PRO A 45 -9.53 10.30 15.53
CA PRO A 45 -10.65 10.61 14.62
C PRO A 45 -10.57 9.82 13.29
N TRP A 46 -10.56 8.49 13.38
CA TRP A 46 -10.33 7.57 12.26
C TRP A 46 -11.44 7.56 11.22
N GLU A 47 -12.66 7.98 11.57
CA GLU A 47 -13.81 8.01 10.67
C GLU A 47 -13.59 8.97 9.50
N VAL A 48 -12.75 9.99 9.69
CA VAL A 48 -12.48 11.03 8.68
C VAL A 48 -11.61 10.45 7.56
N GLY A 49 -12.20 10.32 6.37
CA GLY A 49 -11.51 9.80 5.18
C GLY A 49 -11.41 8.29 5.11
N CYS A 50 -11.89 7.57 6.14
CA CYS A 50 -12.11 6.13 6.09
C CYS A 50 -13.35 5.82 5.23
N VAL A 51 -13.23 4.87 4.31
CA VAL A 51 -14.34 4.38 3.49
C VAL A 51 -14.81 2.98 3.91
N MET A 52 -13.90 2.19 4.48
CA MET A 52 -14.18 0.84 4.96
C MET A 52 -13.29 0.50 6.16
N LEU A 53 -13.90 -0.02 7.22
CA LEU A 53 -13.21 -0.66 8.34
C LEU A 53 -13.23 -2.18 8.14
N VAL A 54 -12.08 -2.82 8.31
CA VAL A 54 -11.89 -4.25 8.13
C VAL A 54 -11.47 -4.90 9.45
N MET A 55 -12.23 -5.91 9.87
CA MET A 55 -11.94 -6.76 11.02
C MET A 55 -11.60 -8.17 10.50
N PRO A 56 -10.30 -8.55 10.49
CA PRO A 56 -9.84 -9.83 9.96
C PRO A 56 -10.23 -11.05 10.82
N GLY A 57 -9.84 -12.23 10.33
CA GLY A 57 -9.92 -13.48 11.08
C GLY A 57 -9.03 -13.49 12.34
N GLY A 58 -9.36 -14.36 13.29
CA GLY A 58 -8.68 -14.43 14.59
C GLY A 58 -9.60 -14.97 15.69
N ARG A 59 -9.72 -14.25 16.81
CA ARG A 59 -10.59 -14.56 17.95
C ARG A 59 -11.52 -13.38 18.22
N ASP A 60 -12.81 -13.65 18.41
CA ASP A 60 -13.81 -12.59 18.54
C ASP A 60 -13.88 -11.99 19.96
N MET A 61 -13.73 -12.81 21.02
CA MET A 61 -13.78 -12.32 22.41
C MET A 61 -12.74 -11.24 22.70
N PRO A 62 -11.49 -11.34 22.24
CA PRO A 62 -10.53 -10.26 22.45
C PRO A 62 -10.85 -8.97 21.66
N TYR A 63 -11.61 -9.03 20.56
CA TYR A 63 -12.17 -7.82 19.95
C TYR A 63 -13.18 -7.16 20.89
N CYS A 64 -14.08 -7.94 21.50
CA CYS A 64 -15.05 -7.44 22.47
C CYS A 64 -14.36 -6.80 23.69
N GLU A 65 -13.33 -7.46 24.23
CA GLU A 65 -12.52 -6.93 25.34
C GLU A 65 -11.86 -5.59 24.99
N ALA A 66 -11.42 -5.42 23.74
CA ALA A 66 -10.73 -4.23 23.29
C ALA A 66 -11.67 -3.06 22.93
N LEU A 67 -12.87 -3.35 22.42
CA LEU A 67 -13.67 -2.39 21.66
C LEU A 67 -15.13 -2.21 22.14
N ASN A 68 -15.59 -2.99 23.12
CA ASN A 68 -16.91 -2.76 23.71
C ASN A 68 -17.03 -1.36 24.35
N GLY A 69 -18.25 -0.81 24.34
CA GLY A 69 -18.58 0.54 24.73
C GLY A 69 -18.45 1.55 23.60
N GLU A 70 -17.87 2.72 23.90
CA GLU A 70 -17.78 3.83 22.94
C GLU A 70 -17.16 3.46 21.58
N PRO A 71 -16.10 2.62 21.47
CA PRO A 71 -15.55 2.26 20.16
C PRO A 71 -16.58 1.55 19.27
N ASN A 72 -17.41 0.67 19.81
CA ASN A 72 -18.52 0.05 19.07
C ASN A 72 -19.57 1.07 18.63
N GLY A 73 -19.96 2.00 19.51
CA GLY A 73 -20.87 3.09 19.15
C GLY A 73 -20.33 3.95 17.99
N ARG A 74 -19.00 4.16 17.94
CA ARG A 74 -18.33 4.86 16.84
C ARG A 74 -18.38 4.07 15.53
N ILE A 75 -18.08 2.76 15.58
CA ILE A 75 -18.16 1.87 14.40
C ILE A 75 -19.59 1.84 13.86
N GLN A 76 -20.59 1.69 14.73
CA GLN A 76 -22.01 1.71 14.33
C GLN A 76 -22.38 3.01 13.63
N ARG A 77 -22.04 4.16 14.22
CA ARG A 77 -22.30 5.49 13.61
C ARG A 77 -21.58 5.66 12.27
N PHE A 78 -20.35 5.18 12.16
CA PHE A 78 -19.59 5.22 10.91
C PHE A 78 -20.30 4.44 9.80
N VAL A 79 -20.70 3.19 10.06
CA VAL A 79 -21.41 2.38 9.07
C VAL A 79 -22.78 2.97 8.77
N GLN A 80 -23.57 3.34 9.78
CA GLN A 80 -24.88 3.99 9.60
C GLN A 80 -24.80 5.28 8.76
N GLY A 81 -23.69 6.02 8.86
CA GLY A 81 -23.41 7.25 8.11
C GLY A 81 -22.93 7.06 6.67
N GLY A 82 -22.86 5.82 6.15
CA GLY A 82 -22.41 5.53 4.78
C GLY A 82 -21.02 4.88 4.68
N GLY A 83 -20.40 4.58 5.83
CA GLY A 83 -19.20 3.77 5.90
C GLY A 83 -19.45 2.30 5.55
N ARG A 84 -18.37 1.56 5.30
CA ARG A 84 -18.43 0.12 5.01
C ARG A 84 -17.73 -0.67 6.11
N TYR A 85 -18.23 -1.85 6.40
CA TYR A 85 -17.59 -2.80 7.31
C TYR A 85 -17.33 -4.11 6.57
N LEU A 86 -16.13 -4.66 6.73
CA LEU A 86 -15.79 -6.00 6.28
C LEU A 86 -15.39 -6.83 7.49
N GLY A 87 -16.15 -7.88 7.79
CA GLY A 87 -15.83 -8.85 8.84
C GLY A 87 -15.51 -10.20 8.23
N ILE A 88 -14.34 -10.76 8.52
CA ILE A 88 -13.93 -12.09 8.05
C ILE A 88 -13.75 -13.01 9.26
N CYS A 89 -14.37 -14.20 9.23
CA CYS A 89 -14.32 -15.20 10.29
C CYS A 89 -14.62 -14.58 11.68
N ALA A 90 -13.64 -14.42 12.56
CA ALA A 90 -13.78 -13.72 13.85
C ALA A 90 -14.39 -12.32 13.73
N GLY A 91 -14.03 -11.54 12.71
CA GLY A 91 -14.63 -10.23 12.46
C GLY A 91 -16.09 -10.30 12.01
N ALA A 92 -16.53 -11.42 11.43
CA ALA A 92 -17.93 -11.67 11.11
C ALA A 92 -18.74 -12.07 12.36
N TYR A 93 -18.18 -12.92 13.22
CA TYR A 93 -18.76 -13.22 14.54
C TYR A 93 -18.92 -11.96 15.38
N TYR A 94 -17.86 -11.14 15.46
CA TYR A 94 -17.85 -9.89 16.21
C TYR A 94 -18.94 -8.91 15.79
N ALA A 95 -19.26 -8.86 14.49
CA ALA A 95 -20.27 -7.97 13.93
C ALA A 95 -21.70 -8.54 13.98
N SER A 96 -21.89 -9.79 14.41
CA SER A 96 -23.21 -10.42 14.53
C SER A 96 -23.84 -10.14 15.87
N ALA A 97 -25.16 -9.89 15.95
CA ALA A 97 -25.84 -9.54 17.19
C ALA A 97 -25.71 -10.61 18.29
N SER A 98 -25.59 -11.87 17.89
CA SER A 98 -25.27 -12.97 18.80
C SER A 98 -24.41 -14.03 18.11
N ILE A 99 -23.67 -14.79 18.91
CA ILE A 99 -22.89 -15.92 18.43
C ILE A 99 -23.15 -17.18 19.26
N GLU A 100 -23.02 -18.34 18.60
CA GLU A 100 -22.99 -19.66 19.23
C GLU A 100 -21.78 -20.39 18.64
N PHE A 101 -20.68 -20.44 19.37
CA PHE A 101 -19.40 -21.01 18.92
C PHE A 101 -19.06 -22.27 19.73
N GLU A 102 -18.77 -23.38 19.05
CA GLU A 102 -18.36 -24.68 19.61
C GLU A 102 -19.25 -25.15 20.78
N LYS A 103 -20.58 -24.99 20.63
CA LYS A 103 -21.57 -25.43 21.63
C LYS A 103 -21.40 -26.89 22.01
N GLY A 104 -21.37 -27.15 23.31
CA GLY A 104 -21.14 -28.46 23.91
C GLY A 104 -19.67 -28.78 24.17
N ARG A 105 -18.71 -27.93 23.76
CA ARG A 105 -17.28 -28.12 24.08
C ARG A 105 -16.86 -27.17 25.20
N ALA A 106 -16.83 -27.68 26.44
CA ALA A 106 -16.63 -26.88 27.66
C ALA A 106 -15.44 -25.89 27.65
N LEU A 107 -14.37 -26.15 26.91
CA LEU A 107 -13.19 -25.27 26.85
C LEU A 107 -13.23 -24.21 25.73
N MET A 108 -14.22 -24.27 24.84
CA MET A 108 -14.33 -23.37 23.68
C MET A 108 -15.73 -22.82 23.45
N GLU A 109 -16.73 -23.26 24.22
CA GLU A 109 -18.11 -22.79 24.08
C GLU A 109 -18.23 -21.29 24.35
N ILE A 110 -18.77 -20.56 23.37
CA ILE A 110 -19.11 -19.14 23.51
C ILE A 110 -20.53 -18.94 22.98
N ILE A 111 -21.48 -18.67 23.87
CA ILE A 111 -22.88 -18.37 23.53
C ILE A 111 -23.25 -17.04 24.16
N GLN A 112 -23.13 -15.96 23.39
CA GLN A 112 -23.21 -14.59 23.93
C GLN A 112 -23.67 -13.59 22.87
N GLU A 113 -24.26 -12.49 23.33
CA GLU A 113 -24.58 -11.33 22.50
C GLU A 113 -23.32 -10.50 22.17
N ARG A 114 -23.36 -9.73 21.08
CA ARG A 114 -22.32 -8.76 20.74
C ARG A 114 -22.94 -7.39 20.57
N GLU A 115 -22.28 -6.39 21.15
CA GLU A 115 -22.74 -5.00 21.13
C GLU A 115 -22.73 -4.38 19.72
N LEU A 116 -21.80 -4.79 18.85
CA LEU A 116 -21.64 -4.19 17.52
C LEU A 116 -22.86 -4.45 16.60
N GLY A 117 -23.36 -5.69 16.55
CA GLY A 117 -24.69 -6.03 16.01
C GLY A 117 -25.03 -5.52 14.59
N LEU A 118 -24.07 -5.47 13.66
CA LEU A 118 -24.30 -5.04 12.28
C LEU A 118 -25.11 -6.08 11.48
N TYR A 119 -24.96 -7.37 11.79
CA TYR A 119 -25.90 -8.41 11.38
C TYR A 119 -26.88 -8.69 12.52
N PRO A 120 -28.21 -8.63 12.28
CA PRO A 120 -29.20 -8.72 13.35
C PRO A 120 -29.36 -10.12 13.96
N GLY A 121 -28.88 -11.16 13.28
CA GLY A 121 -29.13 -12.54 13.65
C GLY A 121 -27.98 -13.23 14.40
N LEU A 122 -28.13 -14.54 14.54
CA LEU A 122 -27.16 -15.45 15.13
C LEU A 122 -26.12 -15.88 14.08
N SER A 123 -24.83 -15.74 14.40
CA SER A 123 -23.75 -16.44 13.70
C SER A 123 -23.37 -17.70 14.47
N ARG A 124 -23.54 -18.87 13.85
CA ARG A 124 -23.22 -20.17 14.48
C ARG A 124 -21.91 -20.72 13.95
N GLY A 125 -21.09 -21.18 14.87
CA GLY A 125 -19.74 -21.64 14.67
C GLY A 125 -19.36 -22.86 15.51
N THR A 126 -18.31 -23.59 15.15
CA THR A 126 -17.72 -23.58 13.81
C THR A 126 -18.67 -24.30 12.82
N ALA A 127 -18.66 -23.96 11.54
CA ALA A 127 -19.53 -24.59 10.55
C ALA A 127 -19.26 -26.09 10.38
N TYR A 128 -18.01 -26.51 10.61
CA TYR A 128 -17.56 -27.90 10.56
C TYR A 128 -16.75 -28.28 11.79
N PRO A 129 -16.92 -29.49 12.34
CA PRO A 129 -16.22 -29.92 13.54
C PRO A 129 -14.72 -30.12 13.31
N GLY A 130 -13.96 -30.09 14.42
CA GLY A 130 -12.53 -30.41 14.45
C GLY A 130 -11.60 -29.20 14.61
N PHE A 131 -12.16 -28.01 14.79
CA PHE A 131 -11.37 -26.78 15.01
C PHE A 131 -10.57 -26.84 16.32
N VAL A 132 -9.34 -26.33 16.24
CA VAL A 132 -8.44 -26.12 17.37
C VAL A 132 -7.70 -24.78 17.17
N TYR A 133 -7.65 -23.96 18.22
CA TYR A 133 -6.94 -22.68 18.15
C TYR A 133 -5.44 -22.86 17.89
N ASN A 134 -4.88 -21.93 17.10
CA ASN A 134 -3.46 -21.88 16.77
C ASN A 134 -2.93 -23.16 16.08
N SER A 135 -3.81 -23.89 15.37
CA SER A 135 -3.42 -24.99 14.52
C SER A 135 -4.26 -25.02 13.23
N GLU A 136 -3.82 -25.84 12.27
CA GLU A 136 -4.57 -26.14 11.05
C GLU A 136 -5.54 -27.32 11.24
N SER A 137 -5.78 -27.77 12.47
CA SER A 137 -6.73 -28.83 12.75
C SER A 137 -8.15 -28.37 12.42
N GLY A 138 -8.81 -29.10 11.53
CA GLY A 138 -10.15 -28.77 11.04
C GLY A 138 -10.18 -27.86 9.82
N ALA A 139 -9.02 -27.30 9.41
CA ALA A 139 -8.88 -26.53 8.19
C ALA A 139 -9.19 -27.40 6.96
N ARG A 140 -9.92 -26.84 6.00
CA ARG A 140 -10.30 -27.55 4.77
C ARG A 140 -10.62 -26.60 3.62
N SER A 141 -10.64 -27.15 2.41
CA SER A 141 -11.28 -26.51 1.26
C SER A 141 -12.78 -26.80 1.32
N VAL A 142 -13.61 -25.76 1.29
CA VAL A 142 -15.07 -25.87 1.33
C VAL A 142 -15.66 -25.31 0.04
N THR A 143 -16.61 -26.03 -0.54
CA THR A 143 -17.35 -25.55 -1.71
C THR A 143 -18.52 -24.68 -1.25
N VAL A 144 -18.60 -23.47 -1.78
CA VAL A 144 -19.74 -22.57 -1.58
C VAL A 144 -20.46 -22.32 -2.90
N SER A 145 -21.78 -22.32 -2.86
CA SER A 145 -22.66 -21.98 -3.97
C SER A 145 -22.91 -20.48 -3.99
N LEU A 146 -22.74 -19.83 -5.15
CA LEU A 146 -22.95 -18.38 -5.31
C LEU A 146 -24.42 -18.10 -5.64
N CYS A 147 -24.99 -17.10 -4.97
CA CYS A 147 -26.33 -16.62 -5.25
C CYS A 147 -26.31 -15.72 -6.51
N LYS A 148 -26.47 -16.33 -7.69
CA LYS A 148 -26.35 -15.67 -9.00
C LYS A 148 -27.13 -14.35 -9.09
N ASP A 149 -28.40 -14.36 -8.70
CA ASP A 149 -29.29 -13.18 -8.79
C ASP A 149 -28.77 -11.98 -7.99
N THR A 150 -27.96 -12.22 -6.95
CA THR A 150 -27.39 -11.16 -6.10
C THR A 150 -26.05 -10.62 -6.58
N LEU A 151 -25.34 -11.38 -7.43
CA LEU A 151 -23.99 -11.08 -7.86
C LEU A 151 -23.88 -10.72 -9.35
N GLU A 152 -24.83 -11.12 -10.19
CA GLU A 152 -24.76 -10.98 -11.65
C GLU A 152 -24.47 -9.54 -12.12
N GLU A 153 -25.06 -8.53 -11.46
CA GLU A 153 -24.80 -7.11 -11.74
C GLU A 153 -23.32 -6.71 -11.56
N TYR A 154 -22.62 -7.31 -10.60
CA TYR A 154 -21.26 -6.93 -10.20
C TYR A 154 -20.19 -7.89 -10.69
N TYR A 155 -20.58 -9.13 -11.01
CA TYR A 155 -19.68 -10.22 -11.40
C TYR A 155 -19.49 -10.28 -12.94
N GLY A 156 -20.45 -9.74 -13.70
CA GLY A 156 -20.48 -9.80 -15.16
C GLY A 156 -21.06 -11.11 -15.70
N THR A 157 -20.83 -11.38 -17.00
CA THR A 157 -21.26 -12.65 -17.62
C THR A 157 -20.48 -13.82 -17.02
N ASN A 158 -21.17 -14.94 -16.76
CA ASN A 158 -20.62 -16.19 -16.20
C ASN A 158 -20.25 -16.13 -14.72
N VAL A 159 -21.22 -15.88 -13.84
CA VAL A 159 -21.08 -16.17 -12.40
C VAL A 159 -20.93 -17.69 -12.24
N PRO A 160 -19.84 -18.19 -11.63
CA PRO A 160 -19.70 -19.62 -11.37
C PRO A 160 -20.79 -20.07 -10.39
N GLN A 161 -21.33 -21.28 -10.59
CA GLN A 161 -22.30 -21.84 -9.65
C GLN A 161 -21.67 -22.10 -8.28
N GLU A 162 -20.41 -22.53 -8.28
CA GLU A 162 -19.70 -22.98 -7.09
C GLU A 162 -18.23 -22.54 -7.16
N ILE A 163 -17.66 -22.19 -6.01
CA ILE A 163 -16.22 -21.94 -5.85
C ILE A 163 -15.72 -22.57 -4.56
N ASN A 164 -14.44 -22.94 -4.53
CA ASN A 164 -13.81 -23.42 -3.30
C ASN A 164 -13.16 -22.27 -2.53
N MET A 165 -13.43 -22.22 -1.22
CA MET A 165 -12.88 -21.26 -0.28
C MET A 165 -12.06 -21.97 0.80
N TYR A 166 -11.02 -21.31 1.30
CA TYR A 166 -10.33 -21.78 2.50
C TYR A 166 -11.27 -21.60 3.70
N TYR A 167 -11.26 -22.57 4.61
CA TYR A 167 -12.05 -22.55 5.83
C TYR A 167 -11.18 -22.98 7.00
N ASN A 168 -11.20 -22.19 8.07
CA ASN A 168 -10.65 -22.55 9.36
C ASN A 168 -11.40 -21.82 10.49
N GLY A 169 -12.22 -22.53 11.27
CA GLY A 169 -12.95 -21.95 12.41
C GLY A 169 -14.12 -21.00 12.06
N GLY A 170 -14.43 -20.85 10.77
CA GLY A 170 -15.50 -20.01 10.26
C GLY A 170 -16.90 -20.43 10.71
N GLY A 171 -17.86 -19.50 10.62
CA GLY A 171 -19.26 -19.72 10.98
C GLY A 171 -20.22 -19.55 9.81
N TYR A 172 -21.50 -19.69 10.09
CA TYR A 172 -22.58 -19.40 9.15
C TYR A 172 -23.67 -18.55 9.81
N PHE A 173 -24.42 -17.82 8.99
CA PHE A 173 -25.48 -16.94 9.44
C PHE A 173 -26.81 -17.71 9.47
N VAL A 174 -27.36 -17.87 10.68
CA VAL A 174 -28.59 -18.64 10.92
C VAL A 174 -29.80 -17.80 10.51
N ASP A 175 -30.71 -18.42 9.75
CA ASP A 175 -31.98 -17.85 9.28
C ASP A 175 -31.86 -16.39 8.81
N PRO A 176 -31.08 -16.11 7.75
CA PRO A 176 -30.76 -14.74 7.30
C PRO A 176 -31.93 -14.07 6.55
N ASP A 177 -33.17 -14.35 6.95
CA ASP A 177 -34.40 -13.81 6.35
C ASP A 177 -34.77 -12.47 6.99
N TYR A 178 -33.97 -11.45 6.67
CA TYR A 178 -34.19 -10.07 7.09
C TYR A 178 -34.20 -9.16 5.87
N ASP A 179 -35.12 -8.19 5.81
CA ASP A 179 -35.29 -7.27 4.67
C ASP A 179 -34.00 -6.56 4.23
N HIS A 180 -33.09 -6.33 5.16
CA HIS A 180 -31.84 -5.60 4.94
C HIS A 180 -30.61 -6.52 4.83
N VAL A 181 -30.81 -7.84 4.78
CA VAL A 181 -29.75 -8.84 4.63
C VAL A 181 -29.88 -9.53 3.28
N THR A 182 -28.77 -9.66 2.56
CA THR A 182 -28.70 -10.42 1.31
C THR A 182 -27.64 -11.50 1.45
N VAL A 183 -28.01 -12.76 1.23
CA VAL A 183 -27.06 -13.89 1.16
C VAL A 183 -26.33 -13.86 -0.18
N LEU A 184 -25.00 -13.89 -0.17
CA LEU A 184 -24.17 -13.92 -1.38
C LEU A 184 -23.67 -15.33 -1.69
N CYS A 185 -23.38 -16.12 -0.66
CA CYS A 185 -22.89 -17.49 -0.77
C CYS A 185 -23.52 -18.39 0.28
N ARG A 186 -23.72 -19.68 -0.06
CA ARG A 186 -24.11 -20.74 0.87
C ARG A 186 -23.08 -21.86 0.88
N TYR A 187 -22.80 -22.47 2.03
CA TYR A 187 -22.06 -23.72 2.11
C TYR A 187 -22.84 -24.81 1.37
N LYS A 188 -22.23 -25.46 0.38
CA LYS A 188 -22.93 -26.41 -0.52
C LYS A 188 -23.54 -27.60 0.23
N ASP A 189 -22.80 -28.12 1.20
CA ASP A 189 -23.15 -29.32 1.96
C ASP A 189 -24.04 -29.06 3.18
N LEU A 190 -24.04 -27.82 3.69
CA LEU A 190 -24.86 -27.42 4.84
C LEU A 190 -26.13 -26.64 4.43
N ASP A 191 -26.19 -26.14 3.20
CA ASP A 191 -27.17 -25.16 2.71
C ASP A 191 -27.29 -23.90 3.62
N ALA A 192 -26.22 -23.60 4.36
CA ALA A 192 -26.16 -22.51 5.33
C ALA A 192 -25.49 -21.27 4.74
N ALA A 193 -25.93 -20.06 5.11
CA ALA A 193 -25.35 -18.82 4.57
C ALA A 193 -23.91 -18.62 5.04
N ALA A 194 -22.97 -18.66 4.09
CA ALA A 194 -21.54 -18.48 4.32
C ALA A 194 -21.12 -17.01 4.26
N VAL A 195 -21.80 -16.23 3.43
CA VAL A 195 -21.52 -14.80 3.23
C VAL A 195 -22.81 -14.01 3.16
N VAL A 196 -22.89 -12.93 3.94
CA VAL A 196 -24.03 -12.00 3.94
C VAL A 196 -23.58 -10.56 3.73
N HIS A 197 -24.39 -9.81 3.00
CA HIS A 197 -24.32 -8.36 2.89
C HIS A 197 -25.51 -7.76 3.64
N CYS A 198 -25.23 -6.95 4.66
CA CYS A 198 -26.23 -6.21 5.44
C CYS A 198 -26.21 -4.73 5.01
N ARG A 199 -27.38 -4.14 4.79
CA ARG A 199 -27.54 -2.68 4.70
C ARG A 199 -27.76 -2.14 6.11
N VAL A 200 -26.93 -1.17 6.51
CA VAL A 200 -26.97 -0.60 7.86
C VAL A 200 -27.02 0.91 7.74
N GLY A 201 -28.21 1.49 7.93
CA GLY A 201 -28.45 2.90 7.64
C GLY A 201 -28.13 3.23 6.18
N MET A 202 -27.23 4.19 5.97
CA MET A 202 -26.71 4.57 4.64
C MET A 202 -25.51 3.73 4.18
N GLY A 203 -24.97 2.86 5.04
CA GLY A 203 -23.78 2.07 4.75
C GLY A 203 -24.02 0.58 4.60
N HIS A 204 -22.93 -0.17 4.61
CA HIS A 204 -22.91 -1.58 4.24
C HIS A 204 -22.00 -2.38 5.18
N ALA A 205 -22.44 -3.57 5.58
CA ALA A 205 -21.59 -4.56 6.24
C ALA A 205 -21.52 -5.84 5.41
N LEU A 206 -20.32 -6.25 5.02
CA LEU A 206 -20.05 -7.50 4.32
C LEU A 206 -19.40 -8.48 5.31
N LEU A 207 -20.08 -9.57 5.64
CA LEU A 207 -19.64 -10.54 6.62
C LEU A 207 -19.40 -11.90 5.96
N ILE A 208 -18.20 -12.45 6.15
CA ILE A 208 -17.71 -13.64 5.46
C ILE A 208 -17.30 -14.67 6.51
N GLY A 209 -17.95 -15.83 6.52
CA GLY A 209 -17.61 -16.93 7.43
C GLY A 209 -16.37 -17.72 6.99
N THR A 210 -16.09 -17.78 5.69
CA THR A 210 -14.92 -18.41 5.07
C THR A 210 -13.75 -17.42 4.91
N HIS A 211 -12.66 -17.89 4.30
CA HIS A 211 -11.44 -17.11 4.05
C HIS A 211 -11.12 -16.99 2.55
N PRO A 212 -11.87 -16.19 1.78
CA PRO A 212 -11.59 -15.96 0.37
C PRO A 212 -10.30 -15.15 0.12
N GLU A 213 -9.79 -14.46 1.15
CA GLU A 213 -8.59 -13.62 1.12
C GLU A 213 -7.28 -14.39 1.24
N TYR A 214 -7.33 -15.67 1.61
CA TYR A 214 -6.12 -16.49 1.76
C TYR A 214 -5.49 -16.77 0.39
N ASP A 215 -4.20 -16.44 0.30
CA ASP A 215 -3.38 -16.63 -0.88
C ASP A 215 -2.67 -17.98 -0.80
N VAL A 216 -2.94 -18.82 -1.80
CA VAL A 216 -2.44 -20.20 -1.88
C VAL A 216 -0.93 -20.24 -2.16
N SER A 217 -0.38 -19.14 -2.70
CA SER A 217 1.05 -18.98 -2.95
C SER A 217 1.86 -18.53 -1.74
N SER A 218 1.20 -18.22 -0.61
CA SER A 218 1.89 -17.79 0.61
C SER A 218 2.69 -18.92 1.25
N ASP A 219 3.88 -18.59 1.76
CA ASP A 219 4.72 -19.53 2.52
C ASP A 219 4.04 -20.03 3.80
N ASP A 220 3.03 -19.34 4.35
CA ASP A 220 2.29 -19.79 5.54
C ASP A 220 1.57 -21.14 5.33
N LEU A 221 1.09 -21.39 4.11
CA LEU A 221 0.45 -22.67 3.76
C LEU A 221 1.46 -23.69 3.17
N LEU A 222 2.63 -23.23 2.70
CA LEU A 222 3.66 -24.05 2.04
C LEU A 222 4.82 -24.46 2.97
N SER A 223 5.05 -23.73 4.07
CA SER A 223 6.13 -23.99 5.06
C SER A 223 5.79 -25.07 6.08
N ILE A 224 4.68 -25.77 5.87
CA ILE A 224 4.29 -26.91 6.68
C ILE A 224 5.24 -28.07 6.30
N ASP A 225 6.14 -28.38 7.23
CA ASP A 225 7.02 -29.55 7.41
C ASP A 225 7.01 -30.63 6.30
N GLU A 226 8.13 -31.29 6.00
CA GLU A 226 8.17 -32.43 5.05
C GLU A 226 7.19 -33.57 5.41
N HIS A 227 6.67 -33.55 6.65
CA HIS A 227 5.60 -34.41 7.18
C HIS A 227 4.16 -33.89 7.00
N ALA A 228 3.93 -32.82 6.23
CA ALA A 228 2.61 -32.27 5.96
C ALA A 228 1.64 -33.38 5.53
N SER A 229 0.64 -33.62 6.38
CA SER A 229 -0.45 -34.56 6.13
C SER A 229 -1.05 -34.33 4.74
N GLN A 230 -1.28 -35.41 3.98
CA GLN A 230 -1.86 -35.41 2.63
C GLN A 230 -3.12 -34.53 2.49
N SER A 231 -3.81 -34.24 3.60
CA SER A 231 -4.92 -33.28 3.71
C SER A 231 -4.55 -31.84 3.36
N VAL A 232 -3.39 -31.31 3.77
CA VAL A 232 -3.02 -29.91 3.50
C VAL A 232 -2.73 -29.69 2.02
N ARG A 233 -1.99 -30.62 1.39
CA ARG A 233 -1.72 -30.57 -0.06
C ARG A 233 -3.01 -30.58 -0.87
N LYS A 234 -3.99 -31.41 -0.47
CA LYS A 234 -5.30 -31.44 -1.11
C LYS A 234 -6.04 -30.09 -0.99
N ILE A 235 -5.95 -29.42 0.16
CA ILE A 235 -6.53 -28.09 0.35
C ILE A 235 -5.88 -27.11 -0.64
N LEU A 236 -4.55 -27.10 -0.74
CA LEU A 236 -3.83 -26.24 -1.67
C LEU A 236 -4.26 -26.49 -3.12
N ASP A 237 -4.27 -27.75 -3.57
CA ASP A 237 -4.67 -28.12 -4.93
C ASP A 237 -6.08 -27.60 -5.27
N ASP A 238 -7.05 -27.81 -4.36
CA ASP A 238 -8.43 -27.34 -4.53
C ASP A 238 -8.52 -25.80 -4.56
N LEU A 239 -7.69 -25.12 -3.78
CA LEU A 239 -7.69 -23.65 -3.70
C LEU A 239 -6.97 -22.99 -4.87
N VAL A 240 -5.91 -23.58 -5.42
CA VAL A 240 -5.25 -23.07 -6.64
C VAL A 240 -6.26 -23.00 -7.79
N LEU A 241 -7.06 -24.06 -7.96
CA LEU A 241 -8.07 -24.13 -9.01
C LEU A 241 -9.17 -23.06 -8.89
N SER A 242 -9.45 -22.58 -7.68
CA SER A 242 -10.50 -21.58 -7.41
C SER A 242 -9.95 -20.16 -7.19
N GLU A 243 -8.65 -19.93 -7.31
CA GLU A 243 -8.04 -18.65 -6.93
C GLU A 243 -8.59 -17.46 -7.72
N VAL A 244 -8.67 -17.62 -9.06
CA VAL A 244 -9.23 -16.60 -9.95
C VAL A 244 -10.67 -16.27 -9.57
N GLU A 245 -11.49 -17.30 -9.34
CA GLU A 245 -12.91 -17.12 -9.03
C GLU A 245 -13.16 -16.57 -7.61
N ARG A 246 -12.29 -16.88 -6.63
CA ARG A 246 -12.31 -16.20 -5.30
C ARG A 246 -12.00 -14.72 -5.43
N LYS A 247 -10.97 -14.37 -6.20
CA LYS A 247 -10.58 -12.99 -6.49
C LYS A 247 -11.67 -12.24 -7.28
N ARG A 248 -12.37 -12.90 -8.21
CA ARG A 248 -13.55 -12.36 -8.91
C ARG A 248 -14.74 -12.16 -7.97
N PHE A 249 -14.99 -13.11 -7.07
CA PHE A 249 -16.02 -13.00 -6.04
C PHE A 249 -15.79 -11.79 -5.13
N LEU A 250 -14.58 -11.61 -4.60
CA LEU A 250 -14.27 -10.46 -3.76
C LEU A 250 -14.44 -9.12 -4.51
N ARG A 251 -14.05 -9.06 -5.79
CA ARG A 251 -14.32 -7.88 -6.64
C ARG A 251 -15.80 -7.58 -6.74
N ALA A 252 -16.62 -8.58 -7.06
CA ALA A 252 -18.07 -8.41 -7.16
C ALA A 252 -18.68 -7.98 -5.81
N ALA A 253 -18.25 -8.58 -4.70
CA ALA A 253 -18.72 -8.24 -3.36
C ALA A 253 -18.32 -6.81 -2.95
N PHE A 254 -17.10 -6.37 -3.28
CA PHE A 254 -16.65 -5.00 -3.02
C PHE A 254 -17.34 -3.97 -3.91
N ALA A 255 -17.55 -4.27 -5.19
CA ALA A 255 -18.33 -3.43 -6.08
C ALA A 255 -19.79 -3.29 -5.59
N ARG A 256 -20.39 -4.37 -5.07
CA ARG A 256 -21.74 -4.38 -4.48
C ARG A 256 -21.90 -3.43 -3.30
N ILE A 257 -20.87 -3.29 -2.47
CA ILE A 257 -20.87 -2.31 -1.36
C ILE A 257 -20.38 -0.92 -1.81
N GLY A 258 -20.25 -0.68 -3.13
CA GLY A 258 -19.94 0.62 -3.71
C GLY A 258 -18.47 1.03 -3.62
N LEU A 259 -17.53 0.07 -3.61
CA LEU A 259 -16.10 0.35 -3.76
C LEU A 259 -15.70 0.33 -5.25
N SER A 260 -14.74 1.18 -5.60
CA SER A 260 -14.07 1.17 -6.91
C SER A 260 -13.09 0.00 -6.97
N VAL A 261 -13.41 -1.01 -7.78
CA VAL A 261 -12.57 -2.19 -7.96
C VAL A 261 -11.81 -2.13 -9.29
N VAL A 262 -10.63 -2.74 -9.34
CA VAL A 262 -9.83 -2.81 -10.57
C VAL A 262 -10.50 -3.79 -11.55
N PRO A 263 -10.81 -3.39 -12.80
CA PRO A 263 -11.42 -4.27 -13.80
C PRO A 263 -10.51 -5.46 -14.14
N LEU A 264 -11.08 -6.64 -14.39
CA LEU A 264 -10.34 -7.73 -15.04
C LEU A 264 -10.20 -7.42 -16.53
N ASN A 265 -8.98 -7.18 -17.01
CA ASN A 265 -8.70 -7.25 -18.44
C ASN A 265 -8.57 -8.73 -18.85
N SER A 266 -9.39 -9.16 -19.80
CA SER A 266 -9.65 -10.55 -20.15
C SER A 266 -8.47 -11.34 -20.75
N ASN A 267 -7.24 -10.81 -20.77
CA ASN A 267 -6.08 -11.50 -21.35
C ASN A 267 -4.84 -11.57 -20.46
N ILE A 268 -4.83 -10.92 -19.30
CA ILE A 268 -3.75 -11.07 -18.31
C ILE A 268 -4.44 -10.87 -16.97
N VAL A 269 -4.32 -11.84 -16.06
CA VAL A 269 -4.53 -11.60 -14.64
C VAL A 269 -3.44 -10.60 -14.23
N GLN A 270 -3.63 -9.31 -14.53
CA GLN A 270 -2.84 -8.26 -13.91
C GLN A 270 -3.36 -8.17 -12.48
N GLU A 271 -2.91 -9.13 -11.67
CA GLU A 271 -2.75 -8.87 -10.25
C GLU A 271 -2.05 -7.52 -10.14
N ASN A 272 -2.52 -6.62 -9.29
CA ASN A 272 -1.66 -5.55 -8.81
C ASN A 272 -0.59 -6.20 -7.93
N ILE A 273 0.32 -6.94 -8.56
CA ILE A 273 1.63 -7.19 -7.99
C ILE A 273 2.19 -5.80 -7.78
N MET A 274 2.50 -5.50 -6.52
CA MET A 274 3.24 -4.31 -6.16
C MET A 274 4.45 -4.25 -7.12
N PRO A 275 4.54 -3.24 -8.01
CA PRO A 275 5.53 -3.29 -9.07
C PRO A 275 6.92 -3.34 -8.42
N ASP A 276 7.77 -4.23 -8.93
CA ASP A 276 9.12 -4.34 -8.40
C ASP A 276 9.85 -3.00 -8.54
N PRO A 277 10.63 -2.59 -7.52
CA PRO A 277 11.49 -1.42 -7.65
C PRO A 277 12.39 -1.57 -8.88
N THR A 278 12.37 -0.55 -9.74
CA THR A 278 13.23 -0.48 -10.93
C THR A 278 14.60 0.10 -10.57
N PRO A 279 15.63 -0.09 -11.42
CA PRO A 279 16.91 0.56 -11.21
C PRO A 279 16.80 2.09 -11.09
N ILE A 280 17.62 2.66 -10.23
CA ILE A 280 17.76 4.10 -10.05
C ILE A 280 18.95 4.57 -10.90
N TYR A 281 18.67 5.38 -11.90
CA TYR A 281 19.68 5.96 -12.78
C TYR A 281 20.23 7.26 -12.19
N ILE A 282 21.53 7.32 -11.92
CA ILE A 282 22.24 8.54 -11.50
C ILE A 282 22.69 9.30 -12.74
N THR A 283 22.25 10.55 -12.87
CA THR A 283 22.47 11.40 -14.04
C THR A 283 22.91 12.80 -13.64
N GLY A 284 23.52 13.50 -14.59
CA GLY A 284 24.09 14.81 -14.32
C GLY A 284 24.18 15.70 -15.55
N LEU A 285 23.90 16.98 -15.36
CA LEU A 285 24.10 18.03 -16.35
C LEU A 285 25.57 18.12 -16.77
N THR A 286 26.48 17.93 -15.81
CA THR A 286 27.93 17.80 -16.07
C THR A 286 28.47 16.55 -15.40
N LYS A 287 29.63 16.08 -15.87
CA LYS A 287 30.31 14.88 -15.35
C LYS A 287 30.54 14.89 -13.85
N GLU A 288 30.74 16.06 -13.25
CA GLU A 288 30.96 16.22 -11.82
C GLU A 288 29.77 15.73 -10.98
N TRP A 289 28.55 15.95 -11.47
CA TRP A 289 27.31 15.56 -10.79
C TRP A 289 27.06 14.06 -10.80
N VAL A 290 27.73 13.31 -11.67
CA VAL A 290 27.71 11.84 -11.67
C VAL A 290 28.94 11.28 -10.97
N GLN A 291 30.13 11.76 -11.35
CA GLN A 291 31.40 11.20 -10.90
C GLN A 291 31.58 11.32 -9.38
N LYS A 292 31.24 12.47 -8.76
CA LYS A 292 31.45 12.67 -7.32
C LYS A 292 30.57 11.73 -6.47
N PRO A 293 29.23 11.68 -6.65
CA PRO A 293 28.39 10.74 -5.91
C PRO A 293 28.81 9.28 -6.15
N VAL A 294 29.00 8.88 -7.41
CA VAL A 294 29.34 7.49 -7.75
C VAL A 294 30.67 7.08 -7.14
N SER A 295 31.70 7.93 -7.21
CA SER A 295 33.01 7.64 -6.61
C SER A 295 32.93 7.52 -5.09
N TYR A 296 32.07 8.29 -4.43
CA TYR A 296 31.83 8.17 -3.00
C TYR A 296 31.17 6.84 -2.66
N LEU A 297 30.08 6.52 -3.35
CA LEU A 297 29.32 5.28 -3.15
C LEU A 297 30.18 4.04 -3.42
N LEU A 298 30.98 4.04 -4.48
CA LEU A 298 31.89 2.93 -4.80
C LEU A 298 32.95 2.72 -3.72
N LYS A 299 33.49 3.80 -3.11
CA LYS A 299 34.44 3.70 -1.99
C LYS A 299 33.81 3.12 -0.72
N LYS A 300 32.50 3.31 -0.53
CA LYS A 300 31.72 2.76 0.59
C LYS A 300 31.21 1.34 0.31
N SER A 301 31.19 0.93 -0.95
CA SER A 301 30.77 -0.41 -1.37
C SER A 301 31.89 -1.44 -1.24
N ASN A 302 31.50 -2.72 -1.22
CA ASN A 302 32.44 -3.83 -1.37
C ASN A 302 33.15 -3.74 -2.74
N PRO A 303 34.49 -3.84 -2.78
CA PRO A 303 35.26 -3.60 -4.01
C PRO A 303 35.06 -4.65 -5.10
N VAL A 304 34.50 -5.82 -4.76
CA VAL A 304 34.27 -6.93 -5.69
C VAL A 304 32.81 -7.01 -6.10
N THR A 305 31.88 -6.87 -5.15
CA THR A 305 30.44 -7.02 -5.43
C THR A 305 29.75 -5.70 -5.74
N HIS A 306 30.40 -4.56 -5.47
CA HIS A 306 29.83 -3.21 -5.53
C HIS A 306 28.54 -3.05 -4.71
N ILE A 307 28.39 -3.88 -3.68
CA ILE A 307 27.27 -3.81 -2.73
C ILE A 307 27.64 -2.83 -1.63
N MET A 308 26.74 -1.89 -1.36
CA MET A 308 26.77 -0.97 -0.22
C MET A 308 25.54 -1.21 0.64
N GLU A 309 25.74 -1.52 1.92
CA GLU A 309 24.65 -1.66 2.88
C GLU A 309 24.53 -0.35 3.67
N ASP A 310 23.30 0.16 3.80
CA ASP A 310 22.97 1.30 4.65
C ASP A 310 21.82 0.87 5.60
N LYS A 311 21.43 1.75 6.52
CA LYS A 311 20.47 1.44 7.59
C LYS A 311 19.09 1.01 7.05
N GLY A 312 18.64 1.58 5.95
CA GLY A 312 17.33 1.31 5.37
C GLY A 312 17.34 0.23 4.29
N ASP A 313 18.34 0.30 3.41
CA ASP A 313 18.36 -0.42 2.14
C ASP A 313 19.76 -0.94 1.78
N ILE A 314 19.81 -1.91 0.87
CA ILE A 314 21.05 -2.41 0.27
C ILE A 314 21.10 -1.95 -1.19
N PHE A 315 22.21 -1.35 -1.57
CA PHE A 315 22.45 -0.83 -2.92
C PHE A 315 23.49 -1.67 -3.65
N CYS A 316 23.26 -1.95 -4.92
CA CYS A 316 24.26 -2.49 -5.83
C CYS A 316 24.57 -1.44 -6.89
N ILE A 317 25.80 -0.95 -6.92
CA ILE A 317 26.24 0.13 -7.82
C ILE A 317 26.77 -0.51 -9.10
N LEU A 318 26.19 -0.15 -10.23
CA LEU A 318 26.43 -0.79 -11.52
C LEU A 318 26.76 0.26 -12.58
N LEU A 319 27.81 0.01 -13.35
CA LEU A 319 28.01 0.71 -14.61
C LEU A 319 26.94 0.21 -15.60
N MET A 320 26.36 1.11 -16.40
CA MET A 320 25.22 0.81 -17.29
C MET A 320 25.45 -0.36 -18.27
N GLU A 321 26.71 -0.61 -18.65
CA GLU A 321 27.09 -1.69 -19.56
C GLU A 321 27.31 -3.04 -18.84
N GLU A 322 27.35 -3.04 -17.50
CA GLU A 322 27.57 -4.23 -16.70
C GLU A 322 26.27 -4.98 -16.41
N GLN A 323 26.32 -6.30 -16.55
CA GLN A 323 25.23 -7.18 -16.12
C GLN A 323 25.29 -7.39 -14.62
N THR A 324 24.11 -7.37 -13.97
CA THR A 324 24.01 -7.73 -12.55
C THR A 324 24.56 -9.14 -12.32
N SER A 325 25.45 -9.31 -11.34
CA SER A 325 26.02 -10.61 -11.04
C SER A 325 24.94 -11.59 -10.53
N LYS A 326 25.10 -12.89 -10.84
CA LYS A 326 24.20 -13.95 -10.34
C LYS A 326 24.09 -13.96 -8.81
N GLN A 327 25.15 -13.58 -8.10
CA GLN A 327 25.17 -13.49 -6.64
C GLN A 327 24.25 -12.38 -6.12
N VAL A 328 24.23 -11.21 -6.76
CA VAL A 328 23.34 -10.10 -6.39
C VAL A 328 21.89 -10.45 -6.70
N GLN A 329 21.63 -11.11 -7.83
CA GLN A 329 20.29 -11.61 -8.16
C GLN A 329 19.82 -12.62 -7.10
N LEU A 330 20.65 -13.60 -6.73
CA LEU A 330 20.34 -14.54 -5.65
C LEU A 330 20.10 -13.84 -4.32
N LEU A 331 20.95 -12.89 -3.94
CA LEU A 331 20.80 -12.13 -2.70
C LEU A 331 19.46 -11.39 -2.66
N SER A 332 19.10 -10.71 -3.75
CA SER A 332 17.82 -10.03 -3.87
C SER A 332 16.65 -11.01 -3.73
N MET A 333 16.71 -12.16 -4.42
CA MET A 333 15.69 -13.22 -4.31
C MET A 333 15.57 -13.78 -2.89
N CYS A 334 16.70 -14.05 -2.21
CA CYS A 334 16.69 -14.54 -0.83
C CYS A 334 16.07 -13.51 0.11
N ARG A 335 16.37 -12.22 -0.06
CA ARG A 335 15.78 -11.14 0.75
C ARG A 335 14.28 -11.03 0.55
N VAL A 336 13.81 -11.10 -0.70
CA VAL A 336 12.37 -11.10 -1.00
C VAL A 336 11.68 -12.30 -0.34
N LYS A 337 12.31 -13.49 -0.37
CA LYS A 337 11.81 -14.68 0.35
C LYS A 337 11.77 -14.50 1.88
N GLU A 338 12.68 -13.70 2.44
CA GLU A 338 12.70 -13.37 3.87
C GLU A 338 11.81 -12.16 4.24
N GLU A 339 10.90 -11.73 3.36
CA GLU A 339 10.07 -10.52 3.51
C GLU A 339 10.88 -9.23 3.72
N LYS A 340 12.13 -9.18 3.23
CA LYS A 340 13.01 -8.00 3.28
C LYS A 340 13.01 -7.27 1.95
N ALA A 341 13.30 -5.96 1.99
CA ALA A 341 13.44 -5.15 0.78
C ALA A 341 14.52 -5.74 -0.15
N PRO A 342 14.26 -5.81 -1.47
CA PRO A 342 15.22 -6.30 -2.46
C PRO A 342 16.45 -5.39 -2.53
N VAL A 343 17.50 -5.87 -3.20
CA VAL A 343 18.68 -5.05 -3.47
C VAL A 343 18.34 -4.00 -4.51
N ILE A 344 18.54 -2.73 -4.17
CA ILE A 344 18.30 -1.58 -5.06
C ILE A 344 19.47 -1.42 -6.02
N GLN A 345 19.20 -1.38 -7.32
CA GLN A 345 20.24 -1.16 -8.32
C GLN A 345 20.44 0.35 -8.54
N LEU A 346 21.67 0.84 -8.37
CA LEU A 346 22.08 2.19 -8.71
C LEU A 346 22.91 2.14 -9.99
N VAL A 347 22.35 2.65 -11.09
CA VAL A 347 22.97 2.56 -12.41
C VAL A 347 23.52 3.92 -12.81
N TYR A 348 24.76 3.95 -13.30
CA TYR A 348 25.39 5.16 -13.81
C TYR A 348 26.10 4.90 -15.15
N GLN A 349 26.27 5.96 -15.95
CA GLN A 349 27.07 5.90 -17.17
C GLN A 349 28.50 6.35 -16.90
N SER A 350 29.47 5.74 -17.60
CA SER A 350 30.87 6.19 -17.55
C SER A 350 30.95 7.68 -17.83
N THR A 351 31.75 8.40 -17.04
CA THR A 351 32.01 9.83 -17.24
C THR A 351 33.26 10.10 -18.08
N ILE A 352 33.96 9.05 -18.53
CA ILE A 352 35.14 9.14 -19.39
C ILE A 352 34.63 9.36 -20.82
N ASP A 353 35.06 10.46 -21.45
CA ASP A 353 34.67 10.87 -22.80
C ASP A 353 33.15 10.98 -23.05
N ALA A 354 32.38 11.12 -21.97
CA ALA A 354 30.93 11.22 -22.03
C ALA A 354 30.48 12.57 -22.60
N ILE A 355 29.44 12.55 -23.44
CA ILE A 355 28.76 13.74 -23.89
C ILE A 355 27.87 14.24 -22.75
N GLU A 356 27.97 15.52 -22.41
CA GLU A 356 27.12 16.17 -21.42
C GLU A 356 25.82 16.68 -22.07
N PRO A 357 24.64 16.53 -21.45
CA PRO A 357 24.41 15.92 -20.12
C PRO A 357 24.55 14.39 -20.14
N ILE A 358 25.01 13.83 -19.02
CA ILE A 358 25.16 12.39 -18.84
C ILE A 358 23.83 11.82 -18.36
N CYS A 359 23.13 11.10 -19.24
CA CYS A 359 21.85 10.46 -18.93
C CYS A 359 21.63 9.20 -19.78
N PRO A 360 20.85 8.22 -19.28
CA PRO A 360 20.51 7.03 -20.05
C PRO A 360 19.70 7.38 -21.31
N PRO A 361 19.72 6.51 -22.33
CA PRO A 361 18.83 6.66 -23.47
C PRO A 361 17.36 6.61 -23.03
N PHE A 362 16.50 7.31 -23.77
CA PHE A 362 15.06 7.37 -23.48
C PHE A 362 14.39 5.99 -23.40
N SER A 363 14.91 4.99 -24.12
CA SER A 363 14.42 3.61 -24.06
C SER A 363 14.50 2.97 -22.66
N MET A 364 15.42 3.43 -21.81
CA MET A 364 15.57 2.96 -20.43
C MET A 364 14.76 3.79 -19.43
N THR A 365 14.27 4.96 -19.85
CA THR A 365 13.52 5.91 -19.01
C THR A 365 12.28 6.44 -19.76
N PRO A 366 11.39 5.54 -20.25
CA PRO A 366 10.32 5.93 -21.18
C PRO A 366 9.30 6.90 -20.58
N HIS A 367 9.18 6.93 -19.26
CA HIS A 367 8.25 7.81 -18.54
C HIS A 367 8.87 9.18 -18.17
N PHE A 368 10.17 9.38 -18.36
CA PHE A 368 10.84 10.65 -18.07
C PHE A 368 12.05 10.90 -18.98
N ASN A 369 11.89 11.81 -19.94
CA ASN A 369 12.96 12.15 -20.87
C ASN A 369 13.98 13.12 -20.22
N MET A 370 15.12 12.58 -19.81
CA MET A 370 16.17 13.35 -19.13
C MET A 370 16.87 14.37 -20.02
N GLN A 371 17.04 14.07 -21.30
CA GLN A 371 17.66 15.02 -22.25
C GLN A 371 16.79 16.28 -22.34
N ILE A 372 15.48 16.11 -22.53
CA ILE A 372 14.53 17.23 -22.56
C ILE A 372 14.55 17.98 -21.23
N TYR A 373 14.62 17.29 -20.09
CA TYR A 373 14.74 17.94 -18.79
C TYR A 373 15.95 18.88 -18.71
N TYR A 374 17.15 18.40 -19.08
CA TYR A 374 18.37 19.21 -19.01
C TYR A 374 18.38 20.33 -20.04
N ASP A 375 17.89 20.11 -21.26
CA ASP A 375 17.75 21.14 -22.29
C ASP A 375 16.84 22.29 -21.80
N HIS A 376 15.70 21.93 -21.19
CA HIS A 376 14.79 22.91 -20.58
C HIS A 376 15.41 23.64 -19.39
N LEU A 377 16.17 22.93 -18.54
CA LEU A 377 16.85 23.51 -17.38
C LEU A 377 17.87 24.57 -17.82
N VAL A 378 18.73 24.25 -18.79
CA VAL A 378 19.74 25.17 -19.34
C VAL A 378 19.06 26.36 -19.99
N LYS A 379 18.06 26.12 -20.85
CA LYS A 379 17.33 27.18 -21.55
C LYS A 379 16.64 28.14 -20.58
N LYS A 380 15.94 27.63 -19.56
CA LYS A 380 15.27 28.47 -18.55
C LYS A 380 16.26 29.29 -17.75
N ARG A 381 17.39 28.70 -17.36
CA ARG A 381 18.41 29.42 -16.59
C ARG A 381 19.09 30.53 -17.39
N ALA A 382 19.36 30.29 -18.67
CA ALA A 382 19.90 31.31 -19.56
C ALA A 382 18.96 32.53 -19.68
N LEU A 383 17.65 32.31 -19.72
CA LEU A 383 16.66 33.39 -19.79
C LEU A 383 16.49 34.17 -18.49
N GLN A 384 16.65 33.53 -17.32
CA GLN A 384 16.30 34.13 -16.02
C GLN A 384 17.49 34.73 -15.26
N TRP A 385 18.73 34.27 -15.50
CA TRP A 385 19.87 34.65 -14.67
C TRP A 385 21.10 35.18 -15.41
N GLU A 386 21.03 35.39 -16.74
CA GLU A 386 22.08 36.03 -17.56
C GLU A 386 23.52 35.51 -17.29
N GLY A 387 23.67 34.28 -16.80
CA GLY A 387 24.96 33.67 -16.45
C GLY A 387 25.60 34.09 -15.10
N GLY A 388 24.94 34.90 -14.27
CA GLY A 388 25.51 35.47 -13.03
C GLY A 388 25.59 34.52 -11.82
N GLY A 389 24.91 33.37 -11.88
CA GLY A 389 25.02 32.30 -10.88
C GLY A 389 24.49 31.00 -11.46
N TRP A 390 25.19 29.89 -11.26
CA TRP A 390 24.69 28.56 -11.62
C TRP A 390 23.97 27.97 -10.41
N PRO A 391 22.62 27.93 -10.39
CA PRO A 391 21.91 27.22 -9.34
C PRO A 391 22.36 25.76 -9.35
N LYS A 392 22.64 25.22 -8.17
CA LYS A 392 23.05 23.82 -7.98
C LYS A 392 21.88 22.83 -8.11
N PHE A 393 20.65 23.32 -7.94
CA PHE A 393 19.42 22.52 -7.88
C PHE A 393 19.02 21.89 -9.22
N GLY A 394 18.93 20.57 -9.28
CA GLY A 394 18.54 19.85 -10.50
C GLY A 394 19.70 19.56 -11.46
N ASN A 395 20.93 19.93 -11.12
CA ASN A 395 22.09 19.57 -11.95
C ASN A 395 22.41 18.07 -11.85
N GLY A 396 22.21 17.47 -10.68
CA GLY A 396 22.23 16.02 -10.51
C GLY A 396 20.83 15.50 -10.26
N VAL A 397 20.45 14.47 -10.98
CA VAL A 397 19.15 13.81 -10.85
C VAL A 397 19.38 12.33 -10.68
N MET A 398 18.63 11.71 -9.78
CA MET A 398 18.45 10.27 -9.78
C MET A 398 17.01 9.97 -10.15
N TYR A 399 16.82 8.99 -11.03
CA TYR A 399 15.51 8.65 -11.54
C TYR A 399 15.28 7.15 -11.45
N ALA A 400 14.13 6.75 -10.89
CA ALA A 400 13.60 5.41 -11.04
C ALA A 400 12.18 5.49 -11.62
N GLU A 401 11.81 4.52 -12.43
CA GLU A 401 10.42 4.41 -12.87
C GLU A 401 9.52 4.04 -11.68
N VAL A 402 9.92 3.02 -10.93
CA VAL A 402 9.26 2.56 -9.72
C VAL A 402 10.26 2.54 -8.57
N ILE A 403 9.92 3.21 -7.46
CA ILE A 403 10.72 3.26 -6.23
C ILE A 403 9.81 3.06 -5.01
N SER A 404 10.36 2.69 -3.86
CA SER A 404 9.59 2.67 -2.60
C SER A 404 9.08 4.07 -2.25
N SER A 405 9.97 5.03 -2.02
CA SER A 405 9.67 6.45 -1.85
C SER A 405 10.93 7.29 -2.04
N THR A 406 10.83 8.34 -2.85
CA THR A 406 11.87 9.37 -3.08
C THR A 406 12.33 10.02 -1.76
N GLN A 407 11.38 10.25 -0.84
CA GLN A 407 11.67 10.77 0.49
C GLN A 407 12.39 9.73 1.36
N SER A 408 11.84 8.51 1.43
CA SER A 408 12.34 7.50 2.38
C SER A 408 13.74 7.00 2.01
N ILE A 409 14.03 6.87 0.71
CA ILE A 409 15.34 6.41 0.26
C ILE A 409 16.45 7.39 0.64
N LEU A 410 16.15 8.69 0.67
CA LEU A 410 17.10 9.71 1.09
C LEU A 410 17.18 9.82 2.62
N GLU A 411 16.06 9.73 3.33
CA GLU A 411 16.04 9.90 4.79
C GLU A 411 16.63 8.73 5.56
N LYS A 412 16.37 7.49 5.11
CA LYS A 412 16.74 6.28 5.86
C LYS A 412 18.18 5.84 5.62
N ASN A 413 18.80 6.32 4.53
CA ASN A 413 20.11 5.88 4.07
C ASN A 413 21.09 7.06 4.14
N TYR A 414 21.78 7.18 5.27
CA TYR A 414 22.62 8.34 5.57
C TYR A 414 23.89 8.36 4.72
N GLU A 415 24.55 7.21 4.56
CA GLU A 415 25.76 7.10 3.75
C GLU A 415 25.45 7.33 2.27
N PHE A 416 24.31 6.82 1.81
CA PHE A 416 23.81 7.11 0.47
C PHE A 416 23.57 8.61 0.26
N SER A 417 22.84 9.26 1.16
CA SER A 417 22.50 10.68 1.05
C SER A 417 23.71 11.61 1.24
N GLU A 418 24.74 11.19 1.95
CA GLU A 418 26.00 11.93 2.10
C GLU A 418 26.73 12.10 0.76
N ALA A 419 26.64 11.08 -0.12
CA ALA A 419 27.19 11.13 -1.47
C ALA A 419 26.58 12.26 -2.33
N LEU A 420 25.38 12.72 -1.96
CA LEU A 420 24.57 13.64 -2.76
C LEU A 420 24.82 15.09 -2.32
N PRO A 421 25.33 15.95 -3.23
CA PRO A 421 25.49 17.37 -2.95
C PRO A 421 24.15 18.11 -2.84
N SER A 422 24.17 19.27 -2.17
CA SER A 422 22.99 20.12 -2.07
C SER A 422 22.44 20.49 -3.46
N GLY A 423 21.15 20.27 -3.66
CA GLY A 423 20.43 20.47 -4.91
C GLY A 423 20.24 19.20 -5.77
N PHE A 424 20.73 18.04 -5.32
CA PHE A 424 20.46 16.77 -6.00
C PHE A 424 18.98 16.40 -5.89
N VAL A 425 18.39 15.93 -6.99
CA VAL A 425 16.96 15.59 -7.08
C VAL A 425 16.79 14.08 -7.18
N CYS A 426 15.92 13.50 -6.36
CA CYS A 426 15.43 12.13 -6.51
C CYS A 426 14.04 12.16 -7.10
N LEU A 427 13.87 11.71 -8.34
CA LEU A 427 12.60 11.74 -9.08
C LEU A 427 12.11 10.32 -9.32
N ALA A 428 10.81 10.11 -9.23
CA ALA A 428 10.20 8.86 -9.63
C ALA A 428 8.91 9.06 -10.43
N SER A 429 8.65 8.14 -11.36
CA SER A 429 7.34 8.09 -12.04
C SER A 429 6.27 7.52 -11.11
N ASN A 430 6.64 6.52 -10.31
CA ASN A 430 5.75 5.84 -9.37
C ASN A 430 6.49 5.58 -8.04
N GLN A 431 5.90 6.02 -6.93
CA GLN A 431 6.28 5.56 -5.59
C GLN A 431 5.30 4.53 -5.06
N ILE A 432 5.81 3.39 -4.61
CA ILE A 432 5.00 2.30 -4.09
C ILE A 432 4.52 2.57 -2.65
N ALA A 433 5.32 3.28 -1.87
CA ALA A 433 5.08 3.64 -0.48
C ALA A 433 5.31 5.14 -0.26
N GLY A 434 4.73 5.96 -1.15
CA GLY A 434 4.81 7.43 -1.07
C GLY A 434 4.35 7.94 0.29
N ARG A 435 5.07 8.94 0.84
CA ARG A 435 4.82 9.46 2.19
C ARG A 435 4.27 10.89 2.15
N GLY A 436 3.22 11.11 2.92
CA GLY A 436 2.75 12.43 3.32
C GLY A 436 3.21 12.80 4.73
N ARG A 437 2.66 13.89 5.28
CA ARG A 437 2.95 14.31 6.66
C ARG A 437 2.38 13.31 7.68
N GLY A 438 3.14 13.09 8.77
CA GLY A 438 2.73 12.19 9.84
C GLY A 438 2.70 10.74 9.37
N ARG A 439 1.54 10.08 9.53
CA ARG A 439 1.31 8.69 9.08
C ARG A 439 0.57 8.60 7.75
N ASN A 440 0.30 9.72 7.08
CA ASN A 440 -0.41 9.72 5.81
C ASN A 440 0.46 9.15 4.69
N SER A 441 -0.12 8.34 3.81
CA SER A 441 0.47 7.98 2.52
C SER A 441 0.25 9.07 1.48
N TRP A 442 1.07 9.06 0.44
CA TRP A 442 0.91 9.89 -0.76
C TRP A 442 0.77 8.97 -1.98
N VAL A 443 -0.42 8.99 -2.59
CA VAL A 443 -0.71 8.16 -3.77
C VAL A 443 0.03 8.69 -5.00
N SER A 444 0.75 7.79 -5.66
CA SER A 444 1.52 8.04 -6.87
C SER A 444 0.70 7.75 -8.12
N GLN A 445 -0.04 8.75 -8.60
CA GLN A 445 -0.77 8.60 -9.86
C GLN A 445 0.16 8.82 -11.06
N SER A 446 -0.05 8.06 -12.13
CA SER A 446 0.66 8.27 -13.39
C SER A 446 0.48 9.72 -13.88
N GLY A 447 1.57 10.34 -14.31
CA GLY A 447 1.61 11.74 -14.72
C GLY A 447 1.74 12.75 -13.58
N ALA A 448 1.70 12.33 -12.32
CA ALA A 448 2.03 13.19 -11.18
C ALA A 448 3.55 13.43 -11.13
N LEU A 449 3.95 14.65 -10.75
CA LEU A 449 5.36 14.97 -10.51
C LEU A 449 5.72 14.61 -9.06
N GLN A 450 6.60 13.62 -8.89
CA GLN A 450 7.02 13.14 -7.58
C GLN A 450 8.53 13.19 -7.47
N PHE A 451 9.03 14.01 -6.56
CA PHE A 451 10.46 14.12 -6.32
C PHE A 451 10.75 14.55 -4.90
N SER A 452 11.98 14.29 -4.48
CA SER A 452 12.59 14.85 -3.28
C SER A 452 13.88 15.57 -3.62
N ILE A 453 14.27 16.56 -2.83
CA ILE A 453 15.53 17.32 -2.99
C ILE A 453 16.37 17.24 -1.73
N VAL A 454 17.67 16.99 -1.89
CA VAL A 454 18.64 17.11 -0.79
C VAL A 454 19.11 18.56 -0.69
N LEU A 455 18.98 19.18 0.49
CA LEU A 455 19.48 20.52 0.78
C LEU A 455 20.32 20.53 2.06
N ARG A 456 21.55 21.07 1.99
CA ARG A 456 22.41 21.27 3.16
C ARG A 456 22.39 22.74 3.57
N HIS A 457 21.86 23.02 4.76
CA HIS A 457 21.68 24.36 5.30
C HIS A 457 22.60 24.58 6.51
N SER A 458 23.63 25.40 6.33
CA SER A 458 24.65 25.58 7.36
C SER A 458 24.20 26.47 8.51
N LEU A 459 24.61 26.11 9.75
CA LEU A 459 24.39 26.94 10.94
C LEU A 459 25.11 28.30 10.90
N GLN A 460 26.05 28.49 9.97
CA GLN A 460 26.67 29.80 9.75
C GLN A 460 25.63 30.85 9.33
N PHE A 461 24.51 30.44 8.73
CA PHE A 461 23.41 31.32 8.34
C PHE A 461 22.47 31.63 9.52
N ARG A 462 22.99 32.30 10.55
CA ARG A 462 22.25 32.63 11.79
C ARG A 462 20.94 33.40 11.58
N ASN A 463 20.84 34.17 10.50
CA ASN A 463 19.67 34.98 10.16
C ASN A 463 18.73 34.31 9.12
N ALA A 464 18.97 33.04 8.77
CA ALA A 464 18.13 32.28 7.85
C ALA A 464 17.62 31.00 8.52
N PRO A 465 16.53 31.07 9.31
CA PRO A 465 15.99 29.91 9.99
C PRO A 465 15.48 28.85 9.01
N VAL A 466 15.80 27.59 9.28
CA VAL A 466 15.50 26.44 8.43
C VAL A 466 14.00 26.25 8.16
N VAL A 467 13.14 26.69 9.09
CA VAL A 467 11.68 26.60 8.97
C VAL A 467 11.14 27.36 7.74
N PHE A 468 11.83 28.40 7.26
CA PHE A 468 11.37 29.17 6.10
C PHE A 468 11.58 28.45 4.76
N VAL A 469 12.43 27.42 4.70
CA VAL A 469 12.66 26.64 3.48
C VAL A 469 11.35 26.06 2.95
N GLN A 470 10.51 25.55 3.84
CA GLN A 470 9.19 25.03 3.50
C GLN A 470 8.34 26.03 2.73
N TYR A 471 8.34 27.27 3.20
CA TYR A 471 7.52 28.33 2.64
C TYR A 471 8.07 28.79 1.29
N ILE A 472 9.39 28.89 1.16
CA ILE A 472 10.07 29.22 -0.10
C ILE A 472 9.76 28.17 -1.16
N ILE A 473 9.84 26.89 -0.83
CA ILE A 473 9.55 25.80 -1.77
C ILE A 473 8.08 25.77 -2.17
N ALA A 474 7.15 25.99 -1.23
CA ALA A 474 5.72 26.10 -1.53
C ALA A 474 5.43 27.19 -2.58
N LEU A 475 6.03 28.37 -2.39
CA LEU A 475 5.90 29.50 -3.31
C LEU A 475 6.56 29.18 -4.66
N ALA A 476 7.76 28.61 -4.67
CA ALA A 476 8.47 28.23 -5.88
C ALA A 476 7.67 27.24 -6.74
N VAL A 477 6.99 26.26 -6.13
CA VAL A 477 6.12 25.32 -6.87
C VAL A 477 4.94 26.07 -7.51
N VAL A 478 4.25 26.94 -6.77
CA VAL A 478 3.12 27.70 -7.30
C VAL A 478 3.55 28.65 -8.43
N GLU A 479 4.66 29.35 -8.25
CA GLU A 479 5.24 30.23 -9.27
C GLU A 479 5.66 29.45 -10.51
N SER A 480 6.26 28.26 -10.33
CA SER A 480 6.68 27.41 -11.45
C SER A 480 5.49 27.01 -12.33
N ILE A 481 4.33 26.71 -11.73
CA ILE A 481 3.11 26.36 -12.47
C ILE A 481 2.57 27.58 -13.22
N ARG A 482 2.46 28.73 -12.54
CA ARG A 482 1.94 29.97 -13.14
C ARG A 482 2.84 30.56 -14.21
N SER A 483 4.14 30.23 -14.20
CA SER A 483 5.08 30.67 -15.23
C SER A 483 4.95 29.91 -16.57
N ARG A 484 4.09 28.89 -16.63
CA ARG A 484 3.87 28.10 -17.85
C ARG A 484 2.82 28.77 -18.74
N PRO A 485 3.07 28.85 -20.07
CA PRO A 485 2.07 29.32 -21.02
C PRO A 485 0.73 28.62 -20.85
N GLY A 486 -0.34 29.39 -20.64
CA GLY A 486 -1.71 28.91 -20.44
C GLY A 486 -2.11 28.63 -18.97
N TYR A 487 -1.20 28.78 -18.02
CA TYR A 487 -1.42 28.54 -16.59
C TYR A 487 -1.30 29.82 -15.74
N GLU A 488 -1.09 30.98 -16.35
CA GLU A 488 -0.80 32.25 -15.69
C GLU A 488 -1.89 32.66 -14.69
N HIS A 489 -3.15 32.39 -15.05
CA HIS A 489 -4.33 32.79 -14.29
C HIS A 489 -5.00 31.62 -13.54
N ILE A 490 -4.34 30.46 -13.44
CA ILE A 490 -4.90 29.32 -12.72
C ILE A 490 -5.06 29.65 -11.22
N PRO A 491 -6.25 29.41 -10.63
CA PRO A 491 -6.58 29.90 -9.29
C PRO A 491 -5.99 28.98 -8.19
N LEU A 492 -4.67 28.88 -8.17
CA LEU A 492 -3.92 28.16 -7.14
C LEU A 492 -3.91 28.93 -5.82
N ARG A 493 -4.12 28.18 -4.74
CA ARG A 493 -4.09 28.64 -3.34
C ARG A 493 -3.13 27.77 -2.55
N LEU A 494 -2.39 28.37 -1.63
CA LEU A 494 -1.63 27.65 -0.62
C LEU A 494 -2.49 27.51 0.63
N LYS A 495 -2.83 26.28 0.99
CA LYS A 495 -3.35 25.98 2.33
C LYS A 495 -2.13 25.78 3.22
N TRP A 496 -1.82 26.83 3.98
CA TRP A 496 -0.62 26.84 4.82
C TRP A 496 -0.61 25.65 5.78
N PRO A 497 0.56 25.01 6.00
CA PRO A 497 1.87 25.43 5.52
C PRO A 497 2.42 24.67 4.29
N ASN A 498 1.70 23.69 3.73
CA ASN A 498 2.34 22.70 2.85
C ASN A 498 1.46 22.14 1.73
N ASP A 499 0.19 22.54 1.63
CA ASP A 499 -0.72 21.97 0.63
C ASP A 499 -1.04 22.99 -0.46
N ILE A 500 -1.07 22.52 -1.70
CA ILE A 500 -1.41 23.32 -2.88
C ILE A 500 -2.81 22.90 -3.33
N TYR A 501 -3.70 23.88 -3.46
CA TYR A 501 -5.08 23.70 -3.85
C TYR A 501 -5.39 24.49 -5.12
N ILE A 502 -6.32 23.98 -5.91
CA ILE A 502 -6.98 24.73 -6.97
C ILE A 502 -8.41 25.06 -6.54
N GLU A 503 -8.80 26.30 -6.74
CA GLU A 503 -10.18 26.76 -6.54
C GLU A 503 -11.02 26.42 -7.77
N THR A 504 -12.06 25.62 -7.56
CA THR A 504 -13.06 25.29 -8.59
C THR A 504 -14.40 25.94 -8.25
N LYS A 505 -15.36 25.94 -9.18
CA LYS A 505 -16.69 26.54 -8.95
C LYS A 505 -17.42 25.96 -7.73
N GLU A 506 -17.15 24.71 -7.39
CA GLU A 506 -17.88 23.95 -6.36
C GLU A 506 -17.07 23.77 -5.07
N SER A 507 -15.74 23.72 -5.14
CA SER A 507 -14.88 23.43 -3.99
C SER A 507 -13.40 23.73 -4.23
N LEU A 508 -12.61 23.72 -3.14
CA LEU A 508 -11.14 23.66 -3.19
C LEU A 508 -10.68 22.20 -3.35
N LYS A 509 -9.92 21.90 -4.40
CA LYS A 509 -9.35 20.56 -4.64
C LYS A 509 -7.84 20.58 -4.44
N LYS A 510 -7.31 19.61 -3.70
CA LYS A 510 -5.86 19.48 -3.48
C LYS A 510 -5.20 18.98 -4.75
N VAL A 511 -4.14 19.66 -5.19
CA VAL A 511 -3.38 19.33 -6.42
C VAL A 511 -1.90 19.08 -6.16
N GLY A 512 -1.43 19.37 -4.94
CA GLY A 512 -0.06 19.13 -4.55
C GLY A 512 0.12 19.22 -3.05
N GLY A 513 1.28 18.75 -2.60
CA GLY A 513 1.72 18.85 -1.23
C GLY A 513 3.24 18.75 -1.18
N LEU A 514 3.82 19.26 -0.10
CA LEU A 514 5.25 19.17 0.18
C LEU A 514 5.45 18.62 1.60
N LEU A 515 6.61 17.99 1.82
CA LEU A 515 7.02 17.40 3.08
C LEU A 515 8.50 17.68 3.27
N ILE A 516 8.88 18.41 4.31
CA ILE A 516 10.29 18.62 4.65
C ILE A 516 10.61 17.90 5.94
N ASN A 517 11.62 17.04 5.88
CA ASN A 517 12.25 16.48 7.06
C ASN A 517 13.68 16.99 7.17
N SER A 518 14.07 17.30 8.40
CA SER A 518 15.40 17.79 8.73
C SER A 518 16.11 16.82 9.67
N SER A 519 17.33 16.44 9.32
CA SER A 519 18.30 15.88 10.26
C SER A 519 19.41 16.90 10.50
N PHE A 520 20.13 16.74 11.61
CA PHE A 520 21.22 17.63 12.00
C PHE A 520 22.51 16.81 12.08
N VAL A 521 23.50 17.16 11.25
CA VAL A 521 24.79 16.45 11.19
C VAL A 521 25.94 17.43 10.94
N ASP A 522 27.05 17.27 11.65
CA ASP A 522 28.30 18.05 11.49
C ASP A 522 28.11 19.57 11.41
N ASN A 523 27.24 20.13 12.26
CA ASN A 523 26.86 21.54 12.32
C ASN A 523 26.06 22.08 11.12
N ASP A 524 25.50 21.22 10.29
CA ASP A 524 24.60 21.56 9.21
C ASP A 524 23.24 20.85 9.37
N PHE A 525 22.17 21.51 8.94
CA PHE A 525 20.88 20.86 8.73
C PHE A 525 20.88 20.19 7.36
N VAL A 526 20.63 18.88 7.32
CA VAL A 526 20.39 18.14 6.09
C VAL A 526 18.88 17.98 5.94
N LEU A 527 18.35 18.60 4.89
CA LEU A 527 16.94 18.59 4.56
C LEU A 527 16.69 17.64 3.39
N VAL A 528 15.67 16.81 3.55
CA VAL A 528 15.03 16.09 2.44
C VAL A 528 13.66 16.74 2.27
N ILE A 529 13.47 17.37 1.12
CA ILE A 529 12.32 18.22 0.78
C ILE A 529 11.43 17.54 -0.24
#